data_AF-A0A3L7WU00-F1
#
_entry.id   AF-A0A3L7WU00-F1
#
_cell.length_a   1.000
_cell.length_b   1.000
_cell.length_c   1.000
_cell.angle_alpha   90.00
_cell.angle_beta   90.00
_cell.angle_gamma   90.00
#
_symmetry.space_group_name_H-M   'P 1'
#
loop_
_entity.id
_entity.type
_entity.pdbx_description
1 polymer ?
#
loop_
_entity_poly.entity_id
_entity_poly.type
_entity_poly.pdbx_seq_one_letter_code
_entity_poly.pdbx_strand_id
1 'polypeptide(L)'
;MAVLCEGLSVVIRRNAIGTRFVGGMQAFFAMNPNRQTFCMDDDLVRVGFLGAREVTQYTDMLVQNGLLFVVDDRFVDVAVVDMQSGVVLDCRWLRYTRIPYQDGIGRLPVCWYVAGGIDGVTAGGDSPLVCPDGWQYRGSLSESFRSMPNRH
;
A
#
# COMPACT_ATOMS: atom_id res chain seq x y z
N MET A 1 -3.83 -8.50 7.96
CA MET A 1 -3.57 -9.34 6.76
C MET A 1 -2.49 -8.62 5.96
N ALA A 2 -2.19 -9.06 4.73
CA ALA A 2 -1.32 -8.31 3.82
C ALA A 2 -2.17 -7.63 2.73
N VAL A 3 -1.77 -6.44 2.28
CA VAL A 3 -2.37 -5.79 1.09
C VAL A 3 -1.37 -5.82 -0.07
N LEU A 4 -1.86 -6.10 -1.28
CA LEU A 4 -1.05 -6.08 -2.50
C LEU A 4 -0.59 -4.65 -2.86
N CYS A 5 0.67 -4.49 -3.28
CA CYS A 5 1.27 -3.19 -3.62
C CYS A 5 1.88 -3.17 -5.03
N GLU A 6 1.06 -3.02 -6.05
CA GLU A 6 1.51 -2.96 -7.46
C GLU A 6 1.71 -1.53 -7.98
N GLY A 7 2.80 -1.27 -8.71
CA GLY A 7 3.14 0.07 -9.19
C GLY A 7 3.50 1.00 -8.03
N LEU A 8 2.93 2.22 -8.02
CA LEU A 8 2.97 3.10 -6.87
C LEU A 8 1.72 2.86 -6.01
N SER A 9 1.90 2.72 -4.71
CA SER A 9 0.81 2.46 -3.76
C SER A 9 0.78 3.53 -2.68
N VAL A 10 -0.38 4.15 -2.50
CA VAL A 10 -0.67 4.96 -1.32
C VAL A 10 -1.34 4.04 -0.31
N VAL A 11 -0.67 3.80 0.81
CA VAL A 11 -1.14 2.96 1.90
C VAL A 11 -1.52 3.84 3.08
N ILE A 12 -2.72 3.67 3.62
CA ILE A 12 -3.29 4.51 4.67
C ILE A 12 -3.68 3.63 5.86
N ARG A 13 -3.41 4.11 7.08
CA ARG A 13 -3.93 3.50 8.31
C ARG A 13 -5.45 3.67 8.36
N ARG A 14 -6.19 2.56 8.33
CA ARG A 14 -7.66 2.57 8.35
C ARG A 14 -8.24 3.27 9.58
N ASN A 15 -7.60 3.07 10.75
CA ASN A 15 -7.99 3.78 11.98
C ASN A 15 -7.88 5.31 11.83
N ALA A 16 -6.83 5.80 11.15
CA ALA A 16 -6.67 7.24 10.92
C ALA A 16 -7.79 7.80 10.03
N ILE A 17 -8.26 7.03 9.04
CA ILE A 17 -9.42 7.43 8.25
C ILE A 17 -10.65 7.57 9.14
N GLY A 18 -10.91 6.60 10.02
CA GLY A 18 -12.05 6.63 10.93
C GLY A 18 -12.02 7.76 11.95
N THR A 19 -10.83 8.23 12.35
CA THR A 19 -10.66 9.19 13.45
C THR A 19 -10.35 10.62 13.00
N ARG A 20 -9.74 10.80 11.81
CA ARG A 20 -9.23 12.09 11.35
C ARG A 20 -9.79 12.53 10.00
N PHE A 21 -10.13 11.59 9.11
CA PHE A 21 -10.60 11.97 7.78
C PHE A 21 -12.01 12.59 7.88
N VAL A 22 -12.18 13.77 7.29
CA VAL A 22 -13.47 14.48 7.30
C VAL A 22 -14.54 13.63 6.61
N GLY A 23 -15.61 13.29 7.33
CA GLY A 23 -16.66 12.39 6.83
C GLY A 23 -16.33 10.89 6.90
N GLY A 24 -15.17 10.53 7.46
CA GLY A 24 -14.78 9.16 7.76
C GLY A 24 -14.65 8.24 6.53
N MET A 25 -14.79 6.93 6.76
CA MET A 25 -14.60 5.89 5.74
C MET A 25 -15.50 6.06 4.50
N GLN A 26 -16.74 6.50 4.69
CA GLN A 26 -17.68 6.66 3.57
C GLN A 26 -17.25 7.79 2.64
N ALA A 27 -16.89 8.96 3.20
CA ALA A 27 -16.39 10.09 2.41
C ALA A 27 -15.05 9.75 1.75
N PHE A 28 -14.14 9.11 2.48
CA PHE A 28 -12.87 8.61 1.93
C PHE A 28 -13.11 7.73 0.70
N PHE A 29 -14.01 6.75 0.79
CA PHE A 29 -14.31 5.86 -0.33
C PHE A 29 -15.01 6.59 -1.48
N ALA A 30 -15.83 7.60 -1.20
CA ALA A 30 -16.44 8.45 -2.22
C ALA A 30 -15.38 9.27 -3.01
N MET A 31 -14.31 9.68 -2.34
CA MET A 31 -13.24 10.52 -2.90
C MET A 31 -12.06 9.73 -3.49
N ASN A 32 -12.08 8.40 -3.44
CA ASN A 32 -11.03 7.58 -4.05
C ASN A 32 -11.04 7.71 -5.59
N PRO A 33 -9.96 8.24 -6.22
CA PRO A 33 -9.90 8.43 -7.68
C PRO A 33 -9.70 7.12 -8.44
N ASN A 34 -9.13 6.09 -7.81
CA ASN A 34 -8.75 4.83 -8.45
C ASN A 34 -9.45 3.65 -7.76
N ARG A 35 -10.76 3.53 -7.99
CA ARG A 35 -11.59 2.49 -7.35
C ARG A 35 -11.18 1.07 -7.73
N GLN A 36 -10.72 0.87 -8.95
CA GLN A 36 -10.33 -0.44 -9.48
C GLN A 36 -9.06 -1.01 -8.83
N THR A 37 -8.23 -0.16 -8.22
CA THR A 37 -6.97 -0.57 -7.57
C THR A 37 -7.08 -0.59 -6.05
N PHE A 38 -8.25 -0.27 -5.52
CA PHE A 38 -8.55 -0.23 -4.10
C PHE A 38 -8.55 -1.64 -3.51
N CYS A 39 -7.87 -1.82 -2.39
CA CYS A 39 -8.07 -2.94 -1.50
C CYS A 39 -7.88 -2.50 -0.04
N MET A 40 -8.43 -3.27 0.88
CA MET A 40 -8.42 -2.92 2.30
C MET A 40 -8.48 -4.18 3.15
N ASP A 41 -7.68 -4.23 4.22
CA ASP A 41 -7.83 -5.21 5.30
C ASP A 41 -8.33 -4.52 6.59
N ASP A 42 -8.16 -5.18 7.73
CA ASP A 42 -8.61 -4.65 9.02
C ASP A 42 -7.84 -3.40 9.46
N ASP A 43 -6.60 -3.22 9.00
CA ASP A 43 -5.69 -2.17 9.48
C ASP A 43 -5.29 -1.15 8.40
N LEU A 44 -5.24 -1.59 7.14
CA LEU A 44 -4.71 -0.84 6.00
C LEU A 44 -5.76 -0.67 4.92
N VAL A 45 -5.77 0.53 4.34
CA VAL A 45 -6.33 0.80 3.01
C VAL A 45 -5.18 1.00 2.03
N ARG A 46 -5.32 0.49 0.81
CA ARG A 46 -4.35 0.71 -0.27
C ARG A 46 -5.05 1.15 -1.55
N VAL A 47 -4.48 2.16 -2.20
CA VAL A 47 -4.87 2.62 -3.55
C VAL A 47 -3.65 2.64 -4.46
N GLY A 48 -3.79 2.13 -5.68
CA GLY A 48 -2.72 2.00 -6.65
C GLY A 48 -2.73 3.04 -7.75
N PHE A 49 -1.53 3.41 -8.21
CA PHE A 49 -1.24 4.41 -9.21
C PHE A 49 -0.08 3.95 -10.12
N LEU A 50 -0.05 4.47 -11.35
CA LEU A 50 1.08 4.28 -12.27
C LEU A 50 2.07 5.44 -12.27
N GLY A 51 1.64 6.64 -11.88
CA GLY A 51 2.41 7.88 -11.96
C GLY A 51 2.54 8.61 -10.63
N ALA A 52 3.70 9.23 -10.43
CA ALA A 52 4.00 9.99 -9.21
C ALA A 52 3.13 11.25 -9.07
N ARG A 53 2.70 11.84 -10.19
CA ARG A 53 1.84 13.04 -10.18
C ARG A 53 0.50 12.74 -9.52
N GLU A 54 -0.12 11.62 -9.87
CA GLU A 54 -1.41 11.19 -9.30
C GLU A 54 -1.26 10.83 -7.82
N VAL A 55 -0.11 10.25 -7.43
CA VAL A 55 0.22 10.01 -6.02
C VAL A 55 0.26 11.33 -5.24
N THR A 56 0.99 12.34 -5.73
CA THR A 56 1.08 13.64 -5.07
C THR A 56 -0.29 14.30 -4.92
N GLN A 57 -1.08 14.33 -5.99
CA GLN A 57 -2.43 14.89 -5.96
C GLN A 57 -3.34 14.16 -4.95
N TYR A 58 -3.22 12.83 -4.87
CA TYR A 58 -4.00 12.05 -3.93
C TYR A 58 -3.55 12.27 -2.48
N THR A 59 -2.24 12.29 -2.20
CA THR A 59 -1.72 12.57 -0.85
C THR A 59 -2.09 13.98 -0.38
N ASP A 60 -2.06 14.98 -1.28
CA ASP A 60 -2.49 16.34 -0.95
C ASP A 60 -3.97 16.39 -0.56
N MET A 61 -4.82 15.69 -1.30
CA MET A 61 -6.25 15.57 -0.97
C MET A 61 -6.46 14.90 0.39
N LEU A 62 -5.72 13.82 0.69
CA LEU A 62 -5.79 13.15 1.98
C LEU A 62 -5.42 14.07 3.15
N VAL A 63 -4.38 14.88 2.98
CA VAL A 63 -3.94 15.88 3.98
C VAL A 63 -4.96 16.99 4.15
N GLN A 64 -5.50 17.52 3.04
CA GLN A 64 -6.55 18.53 3.08
C GLN A 64 -7.81 18.05 3.80
N ASN A 65 -8.03 16.73 3.85
CA ASN A 65 -9.15 16.10 4.55
C ASN A 65 -8.78 15.56 5.93
N GLY A 66 -7.62 15.94 6.49
CA GLY A 66 -7.29 15.77 7.91
C GLY A 66 -6.29 14.65 8.24
N LEU A 67 -5.82 13.87 7.26
CA LEU A 67 -4.78 12.86 7.51
C LEU A 67 -3.40 13.51 7.62
N LEU A 68 -2.53 12.89 8.43
CA LEU A 68 -1.13 13.30 8.53
C LEU A 68 -0.28 12.50 7.55
N PHE A 69 0.43 13.19 6.66
CA PHE A 69 1.32 12.52 5.71
C PHE A 69 2.73 12.35 6.25
N VAL A 70 3.54 13.41 6.25
CA VAL A 70 4.93 13.40 6.73
C VAL A 70 5.07 14.37 7.90
N VAL A 71 5.64 13.89 9.01
CA VAL A 71 6.04 14.69 10.19
C VAL A 71 7.43 14.21 10.61
N ASP A 72 8.36 15.14 10.81
CA ASP A 72 9.76 14.85 11.17
C ASP A 72 10.39 13.78 10.25
N ASP A 73 10.26 13.97 8.93
CA ASP A 73 10.77 13.08 7.88
C ASP A 73 10.29 11.61 7.98
N ARG A 74 9.10 11.38 8.55
CA ARG A 74 8.47 10.06 8.69
C ARG A 74 7.01 10.06 8.29
N PHE A 75 6.56 8.97 7.67
CA PHE A 75 5.14 8.72 7.39
C PHE A 75 4.31 8.48 8.66
N VAL A 76 3.16 9.15 8.79
CA VAL A 76 2.31 9.11 9.98
C VAL A 76 1.02 8.32 9.79
N ASP A 77 0.09 8.80 8.96
CA ASP A 77 -1.18 8.11 8.64
C ASP A 77 -1.17 7.54 7.22
N VAL A 78 -0.38 8.15 6.34
CA VAL A 78 -0.28 7.84 4.92
C VAL A 78 1.19 7.53 4.58
N ALA A 79 1.43 6.45 3.84
CA ALA A 79 2.73 6.07 3.33
C ALA A 79 2.66 5.84 1.82
N VAL A 80 3.76 6.14 1.12
CA VAL A 80 3.94 5.81 -0.29
C VAL A 80 4.90 4.65 -0.41
N VAL A 81 4.50 3.65 -1.19
CA VAL A 81 5.27 2.44 -1.46
C VAL A 81 5.45 2.32 -2.97
N ASP A 82 6.70 2.23 -3.38
CA ASP A 82 7.09 1.89 -4.74
C ASP A 82 7.31 0.38 -4.84
N MET A 83 6.68 -0.26 -5.81
CA MET A 83 6.79 -1.71 -5.99
C MET A 83 8.24 -2.19 -6.20
N GLN A 84 9.14 -1.35 -6.71
CA GLN A 84 10.55 -1.68 -6.96
C GLN A 84 11.41 -1.45 -5.72
N SER A 85 11.31 -0.27 -5.09
CA SER A 85 12.21 0.14 -4.00
C SER A 85 11.62 -0.03 -2.60
N GLY A 86 10.31 -0.26 -2.47
CA GLY A 86 9.62 -0.45 -1.19
C GLY A 86 9.07 0.84 -0.61
N VAL A 87 9.06 0.97 0.72
CA VAL A 87 8.55 2.18 1.39
C VAL A 87 9.49 3.35 1.11
N VAL A 88 8.95 4.45 0.59
CA VAL A 88 9.75 5.56 0.01
C VAL A 88 10.39 6.47 1.07
N LEU A 89 9.85 6.46 2.30
CA LEU A 89 10.33 7.24 3.45
C LEU A 89 10.22 6.39 4.72
N ASP A 90 10.88 6.81 5.81
CA ASP A 90 10.77 6.12 7.10
C ASP A 90 9.30 5.93 7.51
N CYS A 91 8.97 4.71 7.94
CA CYS A 91 7.62 4.33 8.36
C CYS A 91 7.69 3.22 9.40
N ARG A 92 7.21 3.50 10.61
CA ARG A 92 7.30 2.57 11.73
C ARG A 92 6.13 1.59 11.84
N TRP A 93 5.06 1.85 11.10
CA TRP A 93 3.81 1.08 11.19
C TRP A 93 3.54 0.23 9.95
N LEU A 94 4.38 0.34 8.91
CA LEU A 94 4.21 -0.37 7.65
C LEU A 94 5.45 -1.19 7.34
N ARG A 95 5.27 -2.48 7.05
CA ARG A 95 6.34 -3.32 6.48
C ARG A 95 6.01 -3.66 5.04
N TYR A 96 6.98 -3.42 4.16
CA TYR A 96 6.97 -3.90 2.79
C TYR A 96 7.82 -5.17 2.66
N THR A 97 7.33 -6.16 1.90
CA THR A 97 8.12 -7.33 1.51
C THR A 97 7.64 -7.90 0.17
N ARG A 98 8.35 -8.91 -0.34
CA ARG A 98 7.93 -9.70 -1.49
C ARG A 98 7.75 -11.16 -1.09
N ILE A 99 6.51 -11.64 -1.14
CA ILE A 99 6.18 -13.04 -0.82
C ILE A 99 6.19 -13.89 -2.09
N PRO A 100 6.60 -15.18 -2.03
CA PRO A 100 6.47 -16.09 -3.16
C PRO A 100 5.01 -16.20 -3.63
N TYR A 101 4.81 -16.30 -4.94
CA TYR A 101 3.52 -16.64 -5.57
C TYR A 101 3.63 -18.00 -6.23
N GLN A 102 2.65 -18.88 -6.00
CA GLN A 102 2.49 -20.22 -6.60
C GLN A 102 3.82 -20.94 -6.90
N ASP A 103 4.31 -21.77 -5.98
CA ASP A 103 5.55 -22.54 -6.14
C ASP A 103 6.76 -21.72 -6.66
N GLY A 104 6.79 -20.41 -6.39
CA GLY A 104 7.87 -19.51 -6.79
C GLY A 104 7.79 -19.01 -8.24
N ILE A 105 6.67 -19.20 -8.95
CA ILE A 105 6.42 -18.65 -10.29
C ILE A 105 6.52 -17.12 -10.31
N GLY A 106 6.29 -16.46 -9.18
CA GLY A 106 6.47 -15.02 -9.06
C GLY A 106 6.74 -14.60 -7.63
N ARG A 107 6.86 -13.29 -7.41
CA ARG A 107 6.82 -12.70 -6.07
C ARG A 107 5.84 -11.54 -6.06
N LEU A 108 4.98 -11.49 -5.06
CA LEU A 108 4.00 -10.42 -4.90
C LEU A 108 4.55 -9.35 -3.96
N PRO A 109 4.54 -8.08 -4.38
CA PRO A 109 4.82 -6.95 -3.50
C PRO A 109 3.67 -6.77 -2.52
N VAL A 110 3.94 -6.79 -1.22
CA VAL A 110 2.89 -6.73 -0.20
C VAL A 110 3.28 -5.82 0.96
N CYS A 111 2.27 -5.21 1.58
CA CYS A 111 2.42 -4.42 2.80
C CYS A 111 1.58 -4.96 3.96
N TRP A 112 2.12 -4.83 5.17
CA TRP A 112 1.51 -5.29 6.41
C TRP A 112 1.54 -4.18 7.44
N TYR A 113 0.44 -4.03 8.19
CA TYR A 113 0.46 -3.21 9.39
C TYR A 113 1.31 -3.88 10.46
N VAL A 114 2.13 -3.09 11.15
CA VAL A 114 2.97 -3.57 12.25
C VAL A 114 2.63 -2.79 13.51
N ALA A 115 1.81 -3.39 14.36
CA ALA A 115 1.46 -2.82 15.66
C ALA A 115 2.71 -2.79 16.56
N GLY A 116 3.01 -1.62 17.15
CA GLY A 116 4.11 -1.46 18.10
C GLY A 116 5.49 -1.22 17.51
N GLY A 117 5.63 -1.20 16.17
CA GLY A 117 6.92 -0.94 15.50
C GLY A 117 7.43 -2.13 14.69
N ILE A 118 8.43 -1.89 13.83
CA ILE A 118 8.97 -2.89 12.89
C ILE A 118 9.90 -3.94 13.54
N ASP A 119 10.23 -3.82 14.82
CA ASP A 119 11.13 -4.74 15.50
C ASP A 119 10.43 -6.08 15.81
N GLY A 120 11.03 -7.19 15.39
CA GLY A 120 10.61 -8.55 15.78
C GLY A 120 9.47 -9.21 14.98
N VAL A 121 8.83 -8.51 14.03
CA VAL A 121 7.78 -9.13 13.21
C VAL A 121 8.36 -9.75 11.93
N THR A 122 8.35 -11.08 11.88
CA THR A 122 8.67 -11.87 10.68
C THR A 122 7.44 -11.93 9.79
N ALA A 123 7.56 -11.50 8.53
CA ALA A 123 6.52 -11.70 7.54
C ALA A 123 6.36 -13.21 7.29
N GLY A 124 5.25 -13.79 7.73
CA GLY A 124 4.95 -15.21 7.59
C GLY A 124 4.29 -15.51 6.23
N GLY A 125 4.77 -16.54 5.55
CA GLY A 125 4.34 -16.94 4.20
C GLY A 125 2.87 -17.37 4.05
N ASP A 126 2.14 -17.54 5.15
CA ASP A 126 0.76 -18.05 5.16
C ASP A 126 -0.31 -17.00 5.50
N SER A 127 0.07 -15.72 5.64
CA SER A 127 -0.93 -14.70 5.96
C SER A 127 -1.83 -14.40 4.77
N PRO A 128 -3.15 -14.25 4.99
CA PRO A 128 -4.10 -13.90 3.93
C PRO A 128 -3.65 -12.62 3.19
N LEU A 129 -3.74 -12.65 1.87
CA LEU A 129 -3.46 -11.51 1.00
C LEU A 129 -4.77 -10.92 0.50
N VAL A 130 -4.91 -9.61 0.63
CA VAL A 130 -6.00 -8.82 0.06
C VAL A 130 -5.51 -8.13 -1.21
N CYS A 131 -6.20 -8.40 -2.31
CA CYS A 131 -5.98 -7.79 -3.61
C CYS A 131 -7.18 -6.90 -4.01
N PRO A 132 -7.02 -6.01 -5.00
CA PRO A 132 -8.17 -5.33 -5.59
C PRO A 132 -9.20 -6.31 -6.17
N ASP A 133 -10.46 -5.88 -6.23
CA ASP A 133 -11.54 -6.70 -6.77
C ASP A 133 -11.25 -7.13 -8.21
N GLY A 134 -11.39 -8.43 -8.47
CA GLY A 134 -11.14 -9.02 -9.79
C GLY A 134 -9.66 -9.10 -10.20
N TRP A 135 -8.72 -8.78 -9.30
CA TRP A 135 -7.30 -8.91 -9.57
C TRP A 135 -6.90 -10.36 -9.88
N GLN A 136 -6.02 -10.51 -10.86
CA GLN A 136 -5.42 -11.78 -11.25
C GLN A 136 -3.92 -11.56 -11.50
N TYR A 137 -3.11 -12.58 -11.22
CA TYR A 137 -1.66 -12.49 -11.42
C TYR A 137 -1.26 -12.31 -12.89
N ARG A 138 -1.90 -13.06 -13.80
CA ARG A 138 -1.61 -12.98 -15.23
C ARG A 138 -2.04 -11.62 -15.78
N GLY A 139 -1.14 -10.93 -16.46
CA GLY A 139 -1.31 -9.58 -16.99
C GLY A 139 -1.09 -8.48 -15.94
N SER A 140 -0.73 -8.82 -14.70
CA SER A 140 -0.53 -7.84 -13.63
C SER A 140 0.85 -7.19 -13.68
N LEU A 141 1.04 -6.12 -12.90
CA LEU A 141 2.36 -5.51 -12.75
C LEU A 141 3.35 -6.46 -12.04
N SER A 142 2.87 -7.31 -11.14
CA SER A 142 3.67 -8.36 -10.49
C SER A 142 4.26 -9.36 -11.49
N GLU A 143 3.47 -9.79 -12.49
CA GLU A 143 3.99 -10.66 -13.56
C GLU A 143 4.97 -9.89 -14.47
N SER A 144 4.63 -8.66 -14.84
CA SER A 144 5.46 -7.83 -15.73
C SER A 144 6.81 -7.48 -15.11
N PHE A 145 6.85 -7.21 -13.81
CA PHE A 145 8.07 -6.86 -13.08
C PHE A 145 9.06 -8.03 -13.00
N ARG A 146 8.58 -9.29 -12.92
CA ARG A 146 9.44 -10.48 -13.02
C ARG A 146 10.27 -10.46 -14.31
N SER A 147 9.70 -9.91 -15.39
CA SER A 147 10.28 -9.94 -16.72
C SER A 147 11.29 -8.81 -16.98
N MET A 148 11.48 -7.88 -16.04
CA MET A 148 12.50 -6.84 -16.16
C MET A 148 13.87 -7.41 -15.74
N PRO A 149 14.88 -7.48 -16.63
CA PRO A 149 16.21 -7.92 -16.24
C PRO A 149 16.80 -6.90 -15.25
N ASN A 150 17.37 -7.40 -14.14
CA ASN A 150 18.13 -6.57 -13.20
C ASN A 150 19.19 -5.79 -13.97
N ARG A 151 19.02 -4.47 -14.09
CA ARG A 151 20.12 -3.60 -14.49
C ARG A 151 21.01 -3.42 -13.27
N HIS A 152 22.14 -4.14 -13.29
CA HIS A 152 23.28 -3.92 -12.41
C HIS A 152 23.95 -2.58 -12.72
#